data_AF-A0A3M1H9U7-F1
#
_entry.id   AF-A0A3M1H9U7-F1
#
_cell.length_a   1.000
_cell.length_b   1.000
_cell.length_c   1.000
_cell.angle_alpha   90.00
_cell.angle_beta   90.00
_cell.angle_gamma   90.00
#
_symmetry.space_group_name_H-M   'P 1'
#
loop_
_entity.id
_entity.type
_entity.pdbx_description
1 polymer ?
#
loop_
_entity_poly.entity_id
_entity_poly.type
_entity_poly.pdbx_seq_one_letter_code
_entity_poly.pdbx_strand_id
1 'polypeptide(L)'
;MTNKLTLLRRTANQNPQVLLALIAGASGLIYLLVFTVRFPLHRLYTTIPPVDYAKLTHYTKIDLFAYVLGITALFGLTLWAFTLTAPNGRRPTSNLPGLRFILATSAGLAAVSIPAYPLTAIDLFIYAIRTRGWGLYGLNPLATAPQNLPADPWLGLAGEW
;
A
#
# COMPACT_ATOMS: atom_id res chain seq x y z
N MET A 1 -20.67 10.18 -36.27
CA MET A 1 -20.67 9.81 -34.83
C MET A 1 -19.24 9.79 -34.33
N THR A 2 -18.83 10.83 -33.61
CA THR A 2 -17.47 10.93 -33.05
C THR A 2 -17.33 9.91 -31.92
N ASN A 3 -16.40 8.97 -32.07
CA ASN A 3 -16.19 7.89 -31.12
C ASN A 3 -15.79 8.49 -29.75
N LYS A 4 -16.50 8.17 -28.66
CA LYS A 4 -16.25 8.74 -27.33
C LYS A 4 -14.79 8.54 -26.88
N LEU A 5 -14.16 7.48 -27.37
CA LEU A 5 -12.73 7.19 -27.18
C LEU A 5 -11.80 8.23 -27.81
N THR A 6 -12.11 8.75 -29.01
CA THR A 6 -11.29 9.80 -29.63
C THR A 6 -11.47 11.15 -28.95
N LEU A 7 -12.67 11.44 -28.44
CA LEU A 7 -12.91 12.66 -27.66
C LEU A 7 -12.10 12.64 -26.34
N LEU A 8 -12.20 11.54 -25.57
CA LEU A 8 -11.44 11.35 -24.32
C LEU A 8 -9.93 11.48 -24.54
N ARG A 9 -9.40 10.87 -25.61
CA ARG A 9 -7.98 10.95 -25.95
C ARG A 9 -7.54 12.37 -26.33
N ARG A 10 -8.42 13.15 -26.98
CA ARG A 10 -8.14 14.54 -27.37
C ARG A 10 -8.13 15.47 -26.15
N THR A 11 -9.10 15.32 -25.24
CA THR A 11 -9.14 16.08 -23.98
C THR A 11 -7.95 15.71 -23.09
N ALA A 12 -7.55 14.43 -23.07
CA ALA A 12 -6.39 13.96 -22.32
C ALA A 12 -5.07 14.56 -22.80
N ASN A 13 -4.93 14.76 -24.12
CA ASN A 13 -3.75 15.38 -24.71
C ASN A 13 -3.70 16.91 -24.53
N GLN A 14 -4.84 17.57 -24.26
CA GLN A 14 -4.86 19.03 -24.10
C GLN A 14 -4.42 19.48 -22.71
N ASN A 15 -4.76 18.74 -21.65
CA ASN A 15 -4.43 19.10 -20.26
C ASN A 15 -4.01 17.87 -19.42
N PRO A 16 -2.83 17.28 -19.67
CA PRO A 16 -2.38 16.08 -18.95
C PRO A 16 -2.23 16.31 -17.44
N GLN A 17 -1.94 17.53 -17.01
CA GLN A 17 -1.81 17.88 -15.58
C GLN A 17 -3.13 17.71 -14.80
N VAL A 18 -4.26 18.10 -15.41
CA VAL A 18 -5.58 17.95 -14.78
C VAL A 18 -5.92 16.48 -14.61
N LEU A 19 -5.64 15.66 -15.62
CA LEU A 19 -5.84 14.21 -15.52
C LEU A 19 -4.94 13.57 -14.47
N LEU A 20 -3.67 13.97 -14.40
CA LEU A 20 -2.76 13.47 -13.37
C LEU A 20 -3.23 13.87 -11.96
N ALA A 21 -3.77 15.07 -11.78
CA ALA A 21 -4.37 15.50 -10.51
C ALA A 21 -5.62 14.68 -10.16
N LEU A 22 -6.48 14.39 -11.14
CA LEU A 22 -7.66 13.53 -10.94
C LEU A 22 -7.26 12.09 -10.60
N ILE A 23 -6.24 11.56 -11.27
CA ILE A 23 -5.68 10.23 -10.96
C ILE A 23 -5.12 10.22 -9.54
N ALA A 24 -4.32 11.23 -9.16
CA ALA A 24 -3.78 11.33 -7.80
C ALA A 24 -4.89 11.44 -6.75
N GLY A 25 -5.94 12.23 -7.02
CA GLY A 25 -7.11 12.35 -6.15
C GLY A 25 -7.89 11.04 -6.01
N ALA A 26 -8.12 10.34 -7.12
CA ALA A 26 -8.78 9.03 -7.12
C ALA A 26 -7.95 7.98 -6.35
N SER A 27 -6.64 7.94 -6.57
CA SER A 27 -5.73 7.08 -5.80
C SER A 27 -5.79 7.41 -4.30
N GLY A 28 -5.78 8.70 -3.95
CA GLY A 28 -5.89 9.16 -2.56
C GLY A 28 -7.19 8.72 -1.89
N LEU A 29 -8.32 8.79 -2.60
CA LEU A 29 -9.60 8.30 -2.10
C LEU A 29 -9.59 6.79 -1.88
N ILE A 30 -8.97 6.01 -2.79
CA ILE A 30 -8.83 4.57 -2.61
C ILE A 30 -7.99 4.25 -1.38
N TYR A 31 -6.81 4.88 -1.23
CA TYR A 31 -5.97 4.74 -0.03
C TYR A 31 -6.77 5.05 1.24
N LEU A 32 -7.42 6.21 1.27
CA LEU A 32 -8.15 6.68 2.44
C LEU A 32 -9.30 5.75 2.83
N LEU A 33 -10.16 5.39 1.87
CA LEU A 33 -11.42 4.68 2.16
C LEU A 33 -11.24 3.18 2.31
N VAL A 34 -10.36 2.57 1.50
CA VAL A 34 -10.19 1.11 1.49
C VAL A 34 -9.16 0.67 2.53
N PHE A 35 -8.09 1.44 2.71
CA PHE A 35 -6.92 1.00 3.50
C PHE A 35 -6.71 1.79 4.80
N THR A 36 -7.04 3.08 4.86
CA THR A 36 -6.71 3.91 6.03
C THR A 36 -7.84 4.03 7.05
N VAL A 37 -8.97 4.64 6.69
CA VAL A 37 -10.05 5.00 7.65
C VAL A 37 -10.68 3.75 8.26
N ARG A 38 -10.71 2.67 7.51
CA ARG A 38 -11.30 1.40 7.93
C ARG A 38 -10.50 0.68 9.02
N PHE A 39 -9.18 0.90 9.05
CA PHE A 39 -8.28 0.21 9.95
C PHE A 39 -7.29 1.18 10.63
N PRO A 40 -7.80 2.11 11.47
CA PRO A 40 -6.97 3.18 11.99
C PRO A 40 -6.06 2.69 13.12
N LEU A 41 -4.74 2.91 12.95
CA LEU A 41 -3.66 2.47 13.84
C LEU A 41 -3.88 2.84 15.30
N HIS A 42 -4.35 4.05 15.58
CA HIS A 42 -4.48 4.52 16.97
C HIS A 42 -5.38 3.60 17.83
N ARG A 43 -6.23 2.78 17.21
CA ARG A 43 -7.06 1.78 17.90
C ARG A 43 -6.41 0.41 18.02
N LEU A 44 -5.46 0.10 17.15
CA LEU A 44 -4.92 -1.25 16.93
C LEU A 44 -3.46 -1.39 17.43
N TYR A 45 -2.77 -0.27 17.67
CA TYR A 45 -1.36 -0.26 18.05
C TYR A 45 -1.07 -1.01 19.36
N THR A 46 -2.02 -1.03 20.29
CA THR A 46 -1.88 -1.71 21.59
C THR A 46 -2.41 -3.15 21.58
N THR A 47 -2.90 -3.65 20.44
CA THR A 47 -3.44 -4.99 20.33
C THR A 47 -2.29 -6.01 20.25
N ILE A 48 -2.26 -6.95 21.20
CA ILE A 48 -1.31 -8.06 21.27
C ILE A 48 -2.13 -9.37 21.34
N PRO A 49 -1.92 -10.32 20.41
CA PRO A 49 -1.04 -10.25 19.26
C PRO A 49 -1.48 -9.17 18.25
N PRO A 50 -0.54 -8.61 17.45
CA PRO A 50 -0.94 -7.72 16.39
C PRO A 50 -1.87 -8.45 15.41
N VAL A 51 -2.77 -7.70 14.79
CA VAL A 51 -3.79 -8.24 13.89
C VAL A 51 -3.56 -7.72 12.48
N ASP A 52 -3.70 -8.60 11.49
CA ASP A 52 -3.56 -8.29 10.09
C ASP A 52 -4.92 -7.89 9.47
N TYR A 53 -4.91 -7.60 8.17
CA TYR A 53 -6.13 -7.27 7.43
C TYR A 53 -7.18 -8.38 7.50
N ALA A 54 -6.77 -9.65 7.38
CA ALA A 54 -7.72 -10.76 7.31
C ALA A 54 -8.43 -10.96 8.65
N LYS A 55 -7.71 -10.85 9.77
CA LYS A 55 -8.30 -10.93 11.12
C LYS A 55 -9.25 -9.78 11.41
N LEU A 56 -8.90 -8.55 11.03
CA LEU A 56 -9.76 -7.38 11.24
C LEU A 56 -11.04 -7.42 10.41
N THR A 57 -11.00 -8.10 9.27
CA THR A 57 -12.15 -8.25 8.38
C THR A 57 -12.89 -9.56 8.60
N HIS A 58 -12.51 -10.33 9.63
CA HIS A 58 -13.08 -11.65 9.92
C HIS A 58 -13.13 -12.57 8.68
N TYR A 59 -12.12 -12.48 7.82
CA TYR A 59 -12.02 -13.27 6.59
C TYR A 59 -13.23 -13.12 5.65
N THR A 60 -13.92 -11.98 5.67
CA THR A 60 -15.10 -11.80 4.81
C THR A 60 -14.71 -11.67 3.34
N LYS A 61 -15.52 -12.28 2.46
CA LYS A 61 -15.30 -12.21 1.01
C LYS A 61 -15.44 -10.79 0.46
N ILE A 62 -16.32 -9.99 1.03
CA ILE A 62 -16.56 -8.60 0.61
C ILE A 62 -15.28 -7.78 0.76
N ASP A 63 -14.56 -7.99 1.87
CA ASP A 63 -13.35 -7.24 2.19
C ASP A 63 -12.17 -7.72 1.37
N LEU A 64 -12.09 -9.03 1.12
CA LEU A 64 -11.17 -9.57 0.12
C LEU A 64 -11.39 -8.91 -1.26
N PHE A 65 -12.64 -8.81 -1.73
CA PHE A 65 -12.94 -8.15 -3.00
C PHE A 65 -12.59 -6.66 -2.96
N ALA A 66 -12.92 -5.95 -1.89
CA ALA A 66 -12.58 -4.54 -1.74
C ALA A 66 -11.06 -4.32 -1.76
N TYR A 67 -10.30 -5.18 -1.10
CA TYR A 67 -8.83 -5.18 -1.10
C TYR A 67 -8.27 -5.39 -2.51
N VAL A 68 -8.69 -6.47 -3.17
CA VAL A 68 -8.22 -6.84 -4.53
C VAL A 68 -8.59 -5.76 -5.55
N LEU A 69 -9.83 -5.26 -5.52
CA LEU A 69 -10.27 -4.18 -6.38
C LEU A 69 -9.53 -2.87 -6.11
N GLY A 70 -9.28 -2.54 -4.84
CA GLY A 70 -8.51 -1.37 -4.43
C GLY A 70 -7.09 -1.41 -5.00
N ILE A 71 -6.38 -2.53 -4.82
CA ILE A 71 -5.03 -2.73 -5.38
C ILE A 71 -5.07 -2.65 -6.90
N THR A 72 -5.97 -3.39 -7.54
CA THR A 72 -6.08 -3.42 -9.01
C THR A 72 -6.37 -2.04 -9.59
N ALA A 73 -7.25 -1.27 -8.94
CA ALA A 73 -7.57 0.09 -9.34
C ALA A 73 -6.36 1.02 -9.17
N LEU A 74 -5.60 0.93 -8.06
CA LEU A 74 -4.39 1.71 -7.86
C LEU A 74 -3.34 1.43 -8.95
N PHE A 75 -3.07 0.15 -9.25
CA PHE A 75 -2.17 -0.22 -10.34
C PHE A 75 -2.67 0.26 -11.69
N GLY A 76 -3.97 0.13 -11.98
CA GLY A 76 -4.58 0.64 -13.21
C GLY A 76 -4.44 2.15 -13.37
N LEU A 77 -4.65 2.90 -12.28
CA LEU A 77 -4.46 4.35 -12.23
C LEU A 77 -2.99 4.75 -12.44
N THR A 78 -2.05 4.03 -11.83
CA THR A 78 -0.61 4.25 -12.05
C THR A 78 -0.20 3.95 -13.49
N LEU A 79 -0.65 2.84 -14.07
CA LEU A 79 -0.40 2.51 -15.48
C LEU A 79 -0.99 3.58 -16.40
N TRP A 80 -2.20 4.06 -16.12
CA TRP A 80 -2.80 5.15 -16.89
C TRP A 80 -1.98 6.43 -16.79
N ALA A 81 -1.51 6.81 -15.59
CA ALA A 81 -0.63 7.95 -15.40
C ALA A 81 0.69 7.82 -16.21
N PHE A 82 1.25 6.61 -16.31
CA PHE A 82 2.43 6.37 -17.15
C PHE A 82 2.14 6.62 -18.63
N THR A 83 0.98 6.22 -19.15
CA THR A 83 0.64 6.49 -20.55
C THR A 83 0.51 7.99 -20.86
N LEU A 84 0.19 8.82 -19.86
CA LEU A 84 0.11 10.28 -20.00
C LEU A 84 1.47 10.98 -19.91
N THR A 85 2.46 10.32 -19.32
CA THR A 85 3.81 10.87 -19.09
C THR A 85 4.88 10.23 -19.98
N ALA A 86 4.52 9.19 -20.75
CA ALA A 86 5.43 8.51 -21.67
C ALA A 86 6.03 9.48 -22.71
N PRO A 87 7.36 9.45 -22.93
CA PRO A 87 8.01 10.35 -23.88
C PRO A 87 7.52 10.13 -25.32
N ASN A 88 6.86 11.11 -25.92
CA ASN A 88 6.43 11.07 -27.33
C ASN A 88 7.59 11.38 -28.33
N GLY A 89 8.81 10.88 -28.07
CA GLY A 89 9.98 11.09 -28.94
C GLY A 89 10.60 12.48 -28.92
N ARG A 90 10.15 13.40 -28.04
CA ARG A 90 10.78 14.71 -27.83
C ARG A 90 11.92 14.60 -26.82
N ARG A 91 13.08 15.23 -27.12
CA ARG A 91 14.24 15.28 -26.21
C ARG A 91 13.79 15.74 -24.81
N PRO A 92 14.29 15.10 -23.73
CA PRO A 92 13.90 15.47 -22.37
C PRO A 92 14.42 16.87 -22.07
N THR A 93 13.54 17.86 -22.10
CA THR A 93 13.78 19.11 -21.38
C THR A 93 13.64 18.82 -19.89
N SER A 94 14.45 19.45 -19.03
CA SER A 94 14.40 19.21 -17.60
C SER A 94 13.00 19.51 -17.04
N ASN A 95 12.19 18.47 -16.84
CA ASN A 95 10.81 18.62 -16.38
C ASN A 95 10.73 18.62 -14.84
N LEU A 96 11.47 19.55 -14.24
CA LEU A 96 11.54 19.74 -12.79
C LEU A 96 10.15 19.96 -12.15
N PRO A 97 9.19 20.69 -12.78
CA PRO A 97 7.82 20.78 -12.26
C PRO A 97 7.09 19.43 -12.21
N GLY A 98 7.26 18.59 -13.25
CA GLY A 98 6.68 17.25 -13.28
C GLY A 98 7.23 16.33 -12.19
N LEU A 99 8.55 16.36 -11.97
CA LEU A 99 9.17 15.62 -10.87
C LEU A 99 8.65 16.08 -9.50
N ARG A 100 8.58 17.39 -9.27
CA ARG A 100 8.05 17.95 -8.01
C ARG A 100 6.61 17.52 -7.77
N PHE A 101 5.77 17.52 -8.81
CA PHE A 101 4.40 17.04 -8.71
C PHE A 101 4.33 15.56 -8.33
N ILE A 102 5.12 14.71 -8.96
CA ILE A 102 5.18 13.27 -8.63
C ILE A 102 5.62 13.09 -7.17
N LEU A 103 6.72 13.72 -6.75
CA LEU A 103 7.20 13.60 -5.38
C LEU A 103 6.19 14.13 -4.35
N ALA A 104 5.55 15.27 -4.61
CA ALA A 104 4.55 15.84 -3.72
C ALA A 104 3.31 14.94 -3.61
N THR A 105 2.82 14.40 -4.73
CA THR A 105 1.67 13.49 -4.73
C THR A 105 2.03 12.16 -4.05
N SER A 106 3.19 11.58 -4.34
CA SER A 106 3.68 10.38 -3.65
C SER A 106 3.80 10.59 -2.14
N ALA A 107 4.36 11.73 -1.70
CA ALA A 107 4.46 12.06 -0.28
C ALA A 107 3.07 12.23 0.37
N GLY A 108 2.14 12.88 -0.31
CA GLY A 108 0.75 13.02 0.16
C GLY A 108 0.03 11.67 0.31
N LEU A 109 0.14 10.80 -0.69
CA LEU A 109 -0.45 9.45 -0.64
C LEU A 109 0.21 8.57 0.44
N ALA A 110 1.53 8.69 0.63
CA ALA A 110 2.23 8.03 1.73
C ALA A 110 1.71 8.54 3.08
N ALA A 111 1.54 9.85 3.25
CA ALA A 111 0.99 10.43 4.48
C ALA A 111 -0.43 9.93 4.79
N VAL A 112 -1.29 9.81 3.78
CA VAL A 112 -2.63 9.20 3.92
C VAL A 112 -2.55 7.74 4.38
N SER A 113 -1.48 7.03 4.05
CA SER A 113 -1.29 5.62 4.40
C SER A 113 -0.66 5.41 5.79
N ILE A 114 -0.06 6.44 6.39
CA ILE A 114 0.59 6.35 7.72
C ILE A 114 -0.35 5.77 8.78
N PRO A 115 -1.63 6.20 8.90
CA PRO A 115 -2.51 5.65 9.92
C PRO A 115 -2.91 4.19 9.70
N ALA A 116 -2.57 3.57 8.57
CA ALA A 116 -2.78 2.14 8.35
C ALA A 116 -1.55 1.29 8.75
N TYR A 117 -0.37 1.89 8.94
CA TYR A 117 0.81 1.18 9.42
C TYR A 117 0.60 0.74 10.89
N PRO A 118 1.00 -0.45 11.36
CA PRO A 118 1.78 -1.50 10.71
C PRO A 118 0.92 -2.68 10.24
N LEU A 119 -0.34 -2.49 9.83
CA LEU A 119 -1.21 -3.61 9.44
C LEU A 119 -0.60 -4.52 8.36
N THR A 120 0.18 -3.94 7.47
CA THR A 120 0.90 -4.64 6.39
C THR A 120 2.33 -5.01 6.76
N ALA A 121 2.77 -4.71 7.99
CA ALA A 121 4.14 -4.88 8.46
C ALA A 121 4.23 -5.77 9.70
N ILE A 122 3.16 -6.52 10.02
CA ILE A 122 3.15 -7.47 11.13
C ILE A 122 4.23 -8.55 10.98
N ASP A 123 4.57 -8.92 9.75
CA ASP A 123 5.64 -9.85 9.43
C ASP A 123 7.00 -9.43 10.03
N LEU A 124 7.24 -8.13 10.21
CA LEU A 124 8.47 -7.63 10.85
C LEU A 124 8.61 -8.14 12.28
N PHE A 125 7.51 -8.28 13.03
CA PHE A 125 7.53 -8.85 14.37
C PHE A 125 7.89 -10.34 14.33
N ILE A 126 7.34 -11.07 13.36
CA ILE A 126 7.67 -12.48 13.15
C ILE A 126 9.16 -12.65 12.79
N TYR A 127 9.69 -11.82 11.91
CA TYR A 127 11.12 -11.84 11.55
C TYR A 127 12.01 -11.52 12.75
N ALA A 128 11.63 -10.54 13.57
CA ALA A 128 12.36 -10.21 14.79
C ALA A 128 12.39 -11.40 15.76
N ILE A 129 11.25 -12.06 15.98
CA ILE A 129 11.15 -13.20 16.88
C ILE A 129 11.95 -14.41 16.36
N ARG A 130 11.89 -14.71 15.06
CA ARG A 130 12.73 -15.76 14.45
C ARG A 130 14.22 -15.44 14.59
N THR A 131 14.61 -14.18 14.40
CA THR A 131 16.00 -13.74 14.57
C THR A 131 16.45 -13.87 16.03
N ARG A 132 15.59 -13.60 17.01
CA ARG A 132 15.86 -13.86 18.43
C ARG A 132 16.04 -15.36 18.70
N GLY A 133 15.19 -16.19 18.10
CA GLY A 133 15.32 -17.65 18.09
C GLY A 133 16.71 -18.14 17.73
N TRP A 134 17.22 -17.60 16.62
CA TRP A 134 18.55 -17.91 16.14
C TRP A 134 19.65 -17.32 17.04
N GLY A 135 19.58 -16.02 17.33
CA GLY A 135 20.66 -15.29 18.01
C GLY A 135 20.80 -15.59 19.50
N LEU A 136 19.70 -15.86 20.21
CA LEU A 136 19.72 -16.08 21.66
C LEU A 136 19.69 -17.57 22.03
N TYR A 137 19.05 -18.41 21.21
CA TYR A 137 18.80 -19.81 21.54
C TYR A 137 19.45 -20.80 20.56
N GLY A 138 20.14 -20.32 19.53
CA GLY A 138 20.81 -21.17 18.54
C GLY A 138 19.85 -21.99 17.68
N LEU A 139 18.57 -21.62 17.63
CA LEU A 139 17.54 -22.37 16.91
C LEU A 139 17.55 -22.01 15.42
N ASN A 140 17.09 -22.94 14.58
CA ASN A 140 16.99 -22.68 13.15
C ASN A 140 15.74 -21.81 12.87
N PRO A 141 15.90 -20.58 12.36
CA PRO A 141 14.77 -19.65 12.18
C PRO A 141 13.79 -20.09 11.08
N LEU A 142 14.16 -21.07 10.25
CA LEU A 142 13.30 -21.64 9.20
C LEU A 142 12.59 -22.92 9.64
N ALA A 143 13.14 -23.65 10.62
CA ALA A 143 12.61 -24.93 11.09
C ALA A 143 11.88 -24.84 12.44
N THR A 144 12.20 -23.83 13.26
CA THR A 144 11.61 -23.65 14.58
C THR A 144 10.51 -22.60 14.54
N ALA A 145 9.27 -23.04 14.74
CA ALA A 145 8.16 -22.14 14.94
C ALA A 145 8.33 -21.36 16.27
N PRO A 146 8.02 -20.06 16.32
CA PRO A 146 8.09 -19.24 17.52
C PRO A 146 7.35 -19.77 18.73
N GLN A 147 6.21 -20.46 18.62
CA GLN A 147 5.60 -21.08 19.80
C GLN A 147 6.51 -22.10 20.52
N ASN A 148 7.57 -22.57 19.85
CA ASN A 148 8.56 -23.49 20.41
C ASN A 148 9.80 -22.79 20.96
N LEU A 149 9.84 -21.45 20.97
CA LEU A 149 10.92 -20.72 21.62
C LEU A 149 10.85 -20.90 23.14
N PRO A 150 12.00 -21.00 23.83
CA PRO A 150 12.04 -20.90 25.29
C PRO A 150 11.39 -19.59 25.71
N ALA A 151 10.53 -19.60 26.74
CA ALA A 151 9.67 -18.50 27.23
C ALA A 151 10.14 -17.05 26.93
N ASP A 152 10.11 -16.67 25.65
CA ASP A 152 10.70 -15.43 25.18
C ASP A 152 9.67 -14.32 25.39
N PRO A 153 10.08 -13.18 25.97
CA PRO A 153 9.15 -12.11 26.31
C PRO A 153 8.42 -11.53 25.08
N TRP A 154 8.91 -11.79 23.86
CA TRP A 154 8.35 -11.25 22.62
C TRP A 154 7.36 -12.21 21.95
N LEU A 155 7.10 -13.38 22.53
CA LEU A 155 6.17 -14.36 21.96
C LEU A 155 4.76 -13.81 21.74
N GLY A 156 4.30 -12.88 22.59
CA GLY A 156 3.00 -12.23 22.40
C GLY A 156 2.91 -11.42 21.09
N LEU A 157 4.03 -10.96 20.54
CA LEU A 157 4.07 -10.20 19.27
C LEU A 157 4.02 -11.10 18.04
N ALA A 158 4.08 -12.41 18.24
CA ALA A 158 4.08 -13.40 17.20
C ALA A 158 2.63 -13.52 16.67
N GLY A 159 2.28 -12.62 15.75
CA GLY A 159 0.92 -12.35 15.30
C GLY A 159 0.20 -13.50 14.62
N GLU A 160 0.92 -14.45 14.02
CA GLU A 160 0.37 -15.54 13.23
C GLU A 160 1.14 -16.84 13.47
N TRP A 161 0.44 -17.92 13.86
CA TRP A 161 0.89 -19.32 13.89
C TRP A 161 -0.29 -20.26 13.67
#